data_AF-A0A444JHV8-F1
#
_entry.id   AF-A0A444JHV8-F1
#
_cell.length_a   1.000
_cell.length_b   1.000
_cell.length_c   1.000
_cell.angle_alpha   90.00
_cell.angle_beta   90.00
_cell.angle_gamma   90.00
#
_symmetry.space_group_name_H-M   'P 1'
#
loop_
_entity.id
_entity.type
_entity.pdbx_description
1 polymer ?
#
loop_
_entity_poly.entity_id
_entity_poly.type
_entity_poly.pdbx_seq_one_letter_code
_entity_poly.pdbx_strand_id
1 'polypeptide(L)'
;MERLLGKSTKWFRNLSSAIICFISFTVVASDRADVATEYQLLSKQYEQYYVNSRFDDAMEVALKQLNMDPSDSVAFLRLALSIRGSCDQVKPYYSQYGSMDQFKDVTVLARMIIRKECGVDL
;
A
#
# COMPACT_ATOMS: atom_id res chain seq x y z
N MET A 1 -44.24 -37.64 -53.27
CA MET A 1 -45.01 -36.77 -54.17
C MET A 1 -45.12 -35.40 -53.51
N GLU A 2 -44.73 -34.39 -54.28
CA GLU A 2 -44.96 -32.94 -54.12
C GLU A 2 -44.40 -32.16 -52.90
N ARG A 3 -43.42 -31.31 -53.25
CA ARG A 3 -42.91 -30.13 -52.53
C ARG A 3 -43.97 -29.03 -52.53
N LEU A 4 -44.07 -28.24 -51.45
CA LEU A 4 -44.32 -26.80 -51.58
C LEU A 4 -43.49 -26.00 -50.56
N LEU A 5 -42.56 -25.24 -51.12
CA LEU A 5 -41.76 -24.17 -50.52
C LEU A 5 -42.61 -22.89 -50.40
N GLY A 6 -42.30 -22.08 -49.38
CA GLY A 6 -42.70 -20.68 -49.24
C GLY A 6 -43.41 -20.41 -47.91
N LYS A 7 -43.07 -19.41 -47.10
CA LYS A 7 -42.56 -18.07 -47.41
C LYS A 7 -41.98 -17.40 -46.16
N SER A 8 -40.97 -16.57 -46.43
CA SER A 8 -40.78 -15.22 -45.86
C SER A 8 -40.22 -15.07 -44.44
N THR A 9 -38.89 -15.02 -44.39
CA THR A 9 -38.12 -14.16 -43.51
C THR A 9 -38.59 -12.70 -43.60
N LYS A 10 -38.86 -12.09 -42.44
CA LYS A 10 -38.68 -10.67 -42.06
C LYS A 10 -39.73 -10.27 -41.04
N TRP A 11 -39.41 -10.41 -39.75
CA TRP A 11 -39.95 -9.53 -38.71
C TRP A 11 -38.80 -9.21 -37.74
N PHE A 12 -37.92 -8.33 -38.22
CA PHE A 12 -36.97 -7.65 -37.36
C PHE A 12 -37.72 -6.65 -36.47
N ARG A 13 -37.10 -6.40 -35.31
CA ARG A 13 -37.21 -5.17 -34.50
C ARG A 13 -38.52 -5.01 -33.72
N ASN A 14 -38.46 -5.37 -32.45
CA ASN A 14 -38.34 -4.40 -31.36
C ASN A 14 -38.57 -5.12 -30.03
N LEU A 15 -37.55 -5.20 -29.19
CA LEU A 15 -37.70 -5.21 -27.74
C LEU A 15 -36.31 -4.96 -27.14
N SER A 16 -35.99 -3.66 -27.10
CA SER A 16 -34.97 -3.08 -26.25
C SER A 16 -35.37 -3.35 -24.80
N SER A 17 -34.83 -4.42 -24.21
CA SER A 17 -34.82 -4.56 -22.75
C SER A 17 -33.39 -4.38 -22.30
N ALA A 18 -33.10 -3.15 -21.89
CA ALA A 18 -31.92 -2.78 -21.16
C ALA A 18 -31.79 -3.68 -19.92
N ILE A 19 -30.88 -4.65 -19.97
CA ILE A 19 -30.33 -5.25 -18.75
C ILE A 19 -29.09 -4.42 -18.44
N ILE A 20 -29.33 -3.28 -17.78
CA ILE A 20 -28.30 -2.65 -16.97
C ILE A 20 -28.14 -3.59 -15.78
N CYS A 21 -27.23 -4.55 -15.90
CA CYS A 21 -26.68 -5.23 -14.74
C CYS A 21 -25.94 -4.18 -13.93
N PHE A 22 -26.65 -3.53 -13.02
CA PHE A 22 -26.08 -2.98 -11.80
C PHE A 22 -25.47 -4.16 -11.04
N ILE A 23 -24.24 -4.53 -11.42
CA ILE A 23 -23.39 -5.30 -10.55
C ILE A 23 -22.98 -4.32 -9.47
N SER A 24 -23.81 -4.24 -8.43
CA SER A 24 -23.47 -3.64 -7.16
C SER A 24 -22.17 -4.31 -6.73
N PHE A 25 -21.05 -3.59 -6.82
CA PHE A 25 -19.83 -4.00 -6.16
C PHE A 25 -20.15 -4.02 -4.67
N THR A 26 -20.38 -5.20 -4.11
CA THR A 26 -20.20 -5.43 -2.68
C THR A 26 -18.71 -5.24 -2.44
N VAL A 27 -18.32 -4.00 -2.15
CA VAL A 27 -16.95 -3.64 -1.78
C VAL A 27 -16.57 -4.51 -0.59
N VAL A 28 -15.54 -5.33 -0.79
CA VAL A 28 -14.91 -6.22 0.18
C VAL A 28 -14.52 -5.40 1.41
N ALA A 29 -15.32 -5.47 2.47
CA ALA A 29 -15.02 -4.86 3.76
C ALA A 29 -14.06 -5.73 4.60
N SER A 30 -13.73 -6.93 4.13
CA SER A 30 -12.89 -7.90 4.85
C SER A 30 -11.39 -7.53 4.82
N ASP A 31 -10.88 -7.05 3.69
CA ASP A 31 -9.43 -6.88 3.49
C ASP A 31 -8.84 -5.70 4.29
N ARG A 32 -9.61 -4.63 4.52
CA ARG A 32 -9.09 -3.44 5.25
C ARG A 32 -8.94 -3.68 6.74
N ALA A 33 -9.80 -4.50 7.34
CA ALA A 33 -9.72 -4.85 8.76
C ALA A 33 -8.48 -5.69 9.06
N ASP A 34 -8.10 -6.54 8.11
CA ASP A 34 -6.92 -7.40 8.21
C ASP A 34 -5.62 -6.59 8.12
N VAL A 35 -5.51 -5.71 7.12
CA VAL A 35 -4.35 -4.81 6.93
C VAL A 35 -4.09 -3.93 8.16
N ALA A 36 -5.15 -3.37 8.77
CA ALA A 36 -4.99 -2.55 9.97
C ALA A 36 -4.50 -3.37 11.18
N THR A 37 -4.97 -4.62 11.30
CA THR A 37 -4.56 -5.53 12.38
C THR A 37 -3.11 -5.97 12.21
N GLU A 38 -2.71 -6.32 10.99
CA GLU A 38 -1.33 -6.63 10.64
C GLU A 38 -0.40 -5.44 10.93
N TYR A 39 -0.79 -4.24 10.51
CA TYR A 39 0.01 -3.03 10.74
C TYR A 39 0.21 -2.75 12.25
N GLN A 40 -0.82 -2.98 13.06
CA GLN A 40 -0.70 -2.87 14.52
C GLN A 40 0.25 -3.91 15.12
N LEU A 41 0.23 -5.15 14.61
CA LEU A 41 1.17 -6.19 15.03
C LEU A 41 2.61 -5.80 14.67
N LEU A 42 2.84 -5.31 13.46
CA LEU A 42 4.15 -4.80 13.03
C LEU A 42 4.62 -3.65 13.93
N SER A 43 3.73 -2.73 14.32
CA SER A 43 4.09 -1.63 15.22
C SER A 43 4.60 -2.14 16.57
N LYS A 44 3.95 -3.15 17.15
CA LYS A 44 4.40 -3.79 18.41
C LYS A 44 5.73 -4.53 18.24
N GLN A 45 5.91 -5.22 17.11
CA GLN A 45 7.17 -5.92 16.81
C GLN A 45 8.32 -4.93 16.65
N TYR A 46 8.11 -3.82 15.94
CA TYR A 46 9.10 -2.75 15.82
C TYR A 46 9.54 -2.26 17.20
N GLU A 47 8.58 -1.92 18.07
CA GLU A 47 8.87 -1.42 19.42
C GLU A 47 9.70 -2.43 20.22
N GLN A 48 9.34 -3.72 20.16
CA GLN A 48 10.09 -4.78 20.83
C GLN A 48 11.52 -4.90 20.29
N TYR A 49 11.72 -4.90 18.98
CA TYR A 49 13.07 -5.00 18.41
C TYR A 49 13.91 -3.76 18.73
N TYR A 50 13.32 -2.57 18.61
CA TYR A 50 14.00 -1.32 18.88
C TYR A 50 14.46 -1.20 20.35
N VAL A 51 13.57 -1.49 21.32
CA VAL A 51 13.90 -1.46 22.76
C VAL A 51 14.98 -2.47 23.11
N ASN A 52 15.00 -3.62 22.44
CA ASN A 52 16.02 -4.66 22.63
C ASN A 52 17.30 -4.42 21.80
N SER A 53 17.48 -3.24 21.21
CA SER A 53 18.65 -2.89 20.37
C SER A 53 18.85 -3.81 19.15
N ARG A 54 17.80 -4.50 18.70
CA ARG A 54 17.79 -5.32 17.49
C ARG A 54 17.44 -4.45 16.28
N PHE A 55 18.37 -3.56 15.90
CA PHE A 55 18.09 -2.50 14.94
C PHE A 55 17.83 -3.00 13.52
N ASP A 56 18.53 -4.03 13.04
CA ASP A 56 18.29 -4.59 11.70
C ASP A 56 16.89 -5.20 11.58
N ASP A 57 16.42 -5.92 12.60
CA ASP A 57 15.06 -6.47 12.63
C ASP A 57 14.01 -5.35 12.70
N ALA A 58 14.26 -4.31 13.51
CA ALA A 58 13.39 -3.15 13.58
C ALA A 58 13.30 -2.42 12.22
N MET A 59 14.42 -2.32 11.51
CA MET A 59 14.48 -1.74 10.18
C MET A 59 13.65 -2.53 9.17
N GLU A 60 13.76 -3.88 9.18
CA GLU A 60 12.96 -4.73 8.31
C GLU A 60 11.46 -4.54 8.56
N VAL A 61 11.05 -4.43 9.83
CA VAL A 61 9.65 -4.16 10.19
C VAL A 61 9.21 -2.77 9.69
N ALA A 62 10.04 -1.74 9.84
CA ALA A 62 9.72 -0.41 9.34
C ALA A 62 9.54 -0.39 7.81
N LEU A 63 10.38 -1.14 7.07
CA LEU A 63 10.24 -1.32 5.63
C LEU A 63 8.96 -2.06 5.25
N LYS A 64 8.56 -3.09 6.01
CA LYS A 64 7.27 -3.77 5.81
C LYS A 64 6.10 -2.80 5.99
N GLN A 65 6.14 -1.96 7.02
CA GLN A 65 5.13 -0.91 7.23
C GLN A 65 5.08 0.08 6.06
N LEU A 66 6.22 0.53 5.56
CA LEU A 66 6.31 1.43 4.39
C LEU A 66 5.90 0.76 3.07
N ASN A 67 5.97 -0.56 2.97
CA ASN A 67 5.43 -1.28 1.82
C ASN A 67 3.89 -1.36 1.87
N MET A 68 3.29 -1.36 3.08
CA MET A 68 1.84 -1.30 3.26
C MET A 68 1.31 0.12 3.03
N ASP A 69 2.00 1.13 3.57
CA ASP A 69 1.70 2.55 3.35
C ASP A 69 3.00 3.38 3.16
N PRO A 70 3.39 3.65 1.90
CA PRO A 70 4.58 4.45 1.60
C PRO A 70 4.49 5.90 2.09
N SER A 71 3.29 6.42 2.32
CA SER A 71 3.08 7.79 2.75
C SER A 71 3.30 7.98 4.25
N ASP A 72 3.29 6.90 5.03
CA ASP A 72 3.36 6.94 6.49
C ASP A 72 4.68 7.53 7.01
N SER A 73 4.58 8.77 7.50
CA SER A 73 5.70 9.51 8.07
C SER A 73 6.24 8.89 9.36
N VAL A 74 5.39 8.21 10.15
CA VAL A 74 5.81 7.54 11.40
C VAL A 74 6.60 6.27 11.07
N ALA A 75 6.13 5.46 10.11
CA ALA A 75 6.90 4.32 9.60
C ALA A 75 8.25 4.78 9.01
N PHE A 76 8.27 5.92 8.34
CA PHE A 76 9.52 6.48 7.83
C PHE A 76 10.46 6.96 8.94
N LEU A 77 9.94 7.56 10.02
CA LEU A 77 10.74 7.87 11.20
C LEU A 77 11.28 6.59 11.88
N ARG A 78 10.48 5.53 11.96
CA ARG A 78 10.92 4.22 12.46
C ARG A 78 12.08 3.66 11.63
N LEU A 79 12.01 3.76 10.31
CA LEU A 79 13.12 3.42 9.42
C LEU A 79 14.37 4.26 9.75
N ALA A 80 14.23 5.59 9.83
CA ALA A 80 15.34 6.49 10.14
C ALA A 80 16.02 6.17 11.48
N LEU A 81 15.24 5.85 12.53
CA LEU A 81 15.76 5.53 13.85
C LEU A 81 16.47 4.17 13.92
N SER A 82 16.08 3.22 13.08
CA SER A 82 16.64 1.86 13.05
C SER A 82 17.87 1.72 12.14
N ILE A 83 18.16 2.70 11.29
CA ILE A 83 19.30 2.71 10.37
C ILE A 83 20.68 2.77 11.08
N ARG A 84 20.76 2.99 12.40
CA ARG A 84 22.02 3.22 13.16
C ARG A 84 23.13 2.21 12.82
N GLY A 85 24.05 2.61 11.92
CA GLY A 85 25.19 1.81 11.47
C GLY A 85 24.98 0.99 10.20
N SER A 86 23.74 0.83 9.72
CA SER A 86 23.36 0.06 8.52
C SER A 86 23.16 0.97 7.30
N CYS A 87 24.06 1.95 7.13
CA CYS A 87 23.95 2.99 6.09
C CYS A 87 24.08 2.45 4.66
N ASP A 88 24.69 1.29 4.48
CA ASP A 88 24.75 0.54 3.22
C ASP A 88 23.37 0.07 2.73
N GLN A 89 22.41 -0.01 3.66
CA GLN A 89 21.03 -0.39 3.37
C GLN A 89 20.13 0.81 3.02
N VAL A 90 20.62 2.05 3.17
CA VAL A 90 19.88 3.25 2.74
C VAL A 90 19.87 3.30 1.21
N LYS A 91 18.67 3.29 0.62
CA LYS A 91 18.49 3.32 -0.83
C LYS A 91 17.99 4.67 -1.30
N PRO A 92 18.43 5.17 -2.48
CA PRO A 92 17.96 6.45 -3.01
C PRO A 92 16.45 6.58 -3.14
N TYR A 93 15.74 5.47 -3.40
CA TYR A 93 14.28 5.47 -3.52
C TYR A 93 13.56 5.75 -2.19
N TYR A 94 14.24 5.72 -1.05
CA TYR A 94 13.64 6.09 0.24
C TYR A 94 13.20 7.57 0.28
N SER A 95 13.71 8.39 -0.65
CA SER A 95 13.24 9.76 -0.90
C SER A 95 11.73 9.87 -1.19
N GLN A 96 11.07 8.78 -1.61
CA GLN A 96 9.64 8.76 -1.89
C GLN A 96 8.77 8.52 -0.63
N TYR A 97 9.36 8.11 0.49
CA TYR A 97 8.61 7.77 1.70
C TYR A 97 8.21 8.98 2.55
N GLY A 98 7.18 8.79 3.36
CA GLY A 98 6.71 9.78 4.33
C GLY A 98 6.03 10.98 3.69
N SER A 99 5.32 10.81 2.58
CA SER A 99 4.66 11.92 1.89
C SER A 99 3.36 12.40 2.55
N MET A 100 3.02 11.96 3.76
CA MET A 100 1.78 12.36 4.45
C MET A 100 1.87 13.80 4.96
N ASP A 101 1.09 14.69 4.34
CA ASP A 101 1.12 16.14 4.61
C ASP A 101 0.86 16.49 6.08
N GLN A 102 -0.05 15.76 6.74
CA GLN A 102 -0.38 15.96 8.15
C GLN A 102 0.82 15.76 9.09
N PHE A 103 1.81 14.97 8.67
CA PHE A 103 3.01 14.65 9.44
C PHE A 103 4.29 15.03 8.72
N LYS A 104 4.24 16.07 7.87
CA LYS A 104 5.40 16.56 7.12
C LYS A 104 6.63 16.79 8.00
N ASP A 105 6.48 17.36 9.19
CA ASP A 105 7.60 17.62 10.09
C ASP A 105 8.24 16.32 10.62
N VAL A 106 7.46 15.24 10.76
CA VAL A 106 7.96 13.91 11.12
C VAL A 106 8.81 13.35 9.98
N THR A 107 8.38 13.52 8.73
CA THR A 107 9.16 13.15 7.55
C THR A 107 10.45 13.94 7.45
N VAL A 108 10.41 15.25 7.69
CA VAL A 108 11.61 16.10 7.71
C VAL A 108 12.57 15.61 8.79
N LEU A 109 12.08 15.30 9.99
CA LEU A 109 12.90 14.75 11.06
C LEU A 109 13.56 13.42 10.67
N ALA A 110 12.80 12.51 10.04
CA ALA A 110 13.33 11.24 9.55
C ALA A 110 14.49 11.46 8.55
N ARG A 111 14.32 12.37 7.58
CA ARG A 111 15.39 12.71 6.61
C ARG A 111 16.62 13.31 7.29
N MET A 112 16.42 14.21 8.26
CA MET A 112 17.53 14.79 9.02
C MET A 112 18.32 13.74 9.79
N ILE A 113 17.64 12.75 10.39
CA ILE A 113 18.29 11.64 11.10
C ILE A 113 19.11 10.79 10.11
N ILE A 114 18.53 10.39 8.98
CA ILE A 114 19.26 9.61 7.96
C ILE A 114 20.47 10.38 7.43
N ARG A 115 20.29 11.67 7.15
CA ARG A 115 21.40 12.54 6.69
C ARG A 115 22.50 12.65 7.73
N LYS A 116 22.14 12.79 9.01
CA LYS A 116 23.11 12.87 10.10
C LYS A 116 23.89 11.57 10.28
N GLU A 117 23.20 10.42 10.28
CA GLU A 117 23.80 9.12 10.56
C GLU A 117 24.57 8.56 9.35
N CYS A 118 24.07 8.79 8.13
CA CYS A 118 24.58 8.15 6.92
C CYS A 118 25.16 9.11 5.88
N GLY A 119 25.06 10.43 6.06
CA GLY A 119 25.57 11.41 5.10
C GLY A 119 24.82 11.44 3.77
N VAL A 120 23.65 10.79 3.68
CA VAL A 120 22.81 10.74 2.47
C VAL A 120 21.71 11.81 2.56
N ASP A 121 21.52 12.58 1.49
CA ASP A 121 20.40 13.51 1.37
C ASP A 121 19.27 12.81 0.59
N LEU A 122 18.15 12.52 1.27
CA LEU A 122 16.98 11.85 0.72
C LEU A 122 15.86 12.84 0.43
#